data_AF-A0A0R3RCB9-F1
#
_entry.id   AF-A0A0R3RCB9-F1
#
_cell.length_a   1.000
_cell.length_b   1.000
_cell.length_c   1.000
_cell.angle_alpha   90.00
_cell.angle_beta   90.00
_cell.angle_gamma   90.00
#
_symmetry.space_group_name_H-M   'P 1'
#
loop_
_entity.id
_entity.type
_entity.pdbx_description
1 polymer ?
#
loop_
_entity_poly.entity_id
_entity_poly.type
_entity_poly.pdbx_seq_one_letter_code
_entity_poly.pdbx_strand_id
1 'polypeptide(L)'
;LNAIAPIISNFFLASYALVNYSCFDASFADSPGFRPAFKYYNMWVSLTGALLCISVMFIVSWSTALLTFFFFAMLFLYILYRKPDVNWGSSTQAHTYKNALQAMQKLAVTEEHVKNYRPQVLLLAGNPAARPSLVDFAYNITKGSSLMICGFVVPVSALFLYK
;
A
#
# COMPACT_ATOMS: atom_id res chain seq x y z
N LEU A 1 35.93 6.34 23.55
CA LEU A 1 35.30 5.00 23.43
C LEU A 1 33.85 5.00 23.92
N ASN A 2 33.60 5.37 25.19
CA ASN A 2 32.26 5.33 25.81
C ASN A 2 31.22 6.29 25.20
N ALA A 3 31.63 7.34 24.49
CA ALA A 3 30.72 8.26 23.82
C ALA A 3 30.20 7.73 22.47
N ILE A 4 30.96 6.85 21.80
CA ILE A 4 30.64 6.35 20.46
C ILE A 4 29.79 5.08 20.55
N ALA A 5 30.02 4.27 21.59
CA ALA A 5 29.32 3.00 21.78
C ALA A 5 27.77 3.13 21.77
N PRO A 6 27.14 4.10 22.47
CA PRO A 6 25.67 4.25 22.44
C PRO A 6 25.12 4.61 21.06
N ILE A 7 25.90 5.36 20.26
CA ILE A 7 25.52 5.77 18.91
C ILE A 7 25.47 4.53 18.00
N ILE A 8 26.55 3.76 17.97
CA ILE A 8 26.65 2.54 17.14
C ILE A 8 25.60 1.51 17.57
N SER A 9 25.45 1.28 18.88
CA SER A 9 24.45 0.36 19.40
C SER A 9 23.02 0.76 19.02
N ASN A 10 22.66 2.05 19.08
CA ASN A 10 21.34 2.51 18.66
C ASN A 10 21.10 2.34 17.15
N PHE A 11 22.11 2.54 16.30
CA PHE A 11 21.99 2.28 14.87
C PHE A 11 21.77 0.80 14.55
N PHE A 12 22.46 -0.11 15.24
CA PHE A 12 22.22 -1.56 15.10
C PHE A 12 20.84 -1.97 15.62
N LEU A 13 20.42 -1.44 16.77
CA LEU A 13 19.06 -1.70 17.27
C LEU A 13 17.99 -1.16 16.33
N ALA A 14 18.21 -0.01 15.70
CA ALA A 14 17.29 0.54 14.71
C ALA A 14 17.17 -0.37 13.48
N SER A 15 18.28 -0.90 12.95
CA SER A 15 18.22 -1.84 11.82
C SER A 15 17.53 -3.15 12.20
N TYR A 16 17.77 -3.68 13.40
CA TYR A 16 17.04 -4.85 13.91
C TYR A 16 15.55 -4.57 14.11
N ALA A 17 15.18 -3.38 14.58
CA ALA A 17 13.78 -2.98 14.71
C ALA A 17 13.11 -2.91 13.33
N LEU A 18 13.77 -2.30 12.34
CA LEU A 18 13.25 -2.18 10.98
C LEU A 18 13.10 -3.53 10.28
N VAL A 19 14.07 -4.42 10.40
CA VAL A 19 13.97 -5.77 9.82
C VAL A 19 12.81 -6.54 10.44
N ASN A 20 12.70 -6.53 11.77
CA ASN A 20 11.58 -7.17 12.47
C ASN A 20 10.23 -6.58 12.06
N TYR A 21 10.13 -5.25 12.01
CA TYR A 21 8.90 -4.58 11.57
C TYR A 21 8.56 -4.89 10.11
N SER A 22 9.55 -4.92 9.20
CA SER A 22 9.32 -5.26 7.79
C SER A 22 8.83 -6.69 7.61
N CYS A 23 9.34 -7.64 8.40
CA CYS A 23 8.85 -9.02 8.39
C CYS A 23 7.42 -9.11 8.91
N PHE A 24 7.08 -8.36 9.96
CA PHE A 24 5.71 -8.27 10.45
C PHE A 24 4.77 -7.66 9.40
N ASP A 25 5.11 -6.50 8.84
CA ASP A 25 4.31 -5.76 7.87
C ASP A 25 4.05 -6.60 6.60
N ALA A 26 5.09 -7.23 6.06
CA ALA A 26 4.96 -8.10 4.89
C ALA A 26 4.05 -9.31 5.14
N SER A 27 4.13 -9.93 6.33
CA SER A 27 3.23 -11.00 6.75
C SER A 27 1.81 -10.53 7.00
N PHE A 28 1.63 -9.37 7.62
CA PHE A 28 0.31 -8.80 7.91
C PHE A 28 -0.43 -8.38 6.63
N ALA A 29 0.32 -7.90 5.63
CA ALA A 29 -0.16 -7.60 4.30
C ALA A 29 -0.54 -8.83 3.47
N ASP A 30 -0.21 -10.05 3.91
CA ASP A 30 -0.26 -11.28 3.11
C ASP A 30 0.42 -11.10 1.73
N SER A 31 1.58 -10.44 1.73
CA SER A 31 2.30 -10.14 0.50
C SER A 31 2.73 -11.43 -0.20
N PRO A 32 2.37 -11.69 -1.48
CA PRO A 32 2.60 -12.98 -2.14
C PRO A 32 4.06 -13.43 -2.20
N GLY A 33 4.99 -12.47 -2.24
CA GLY A 33 6.44 -12.71 -2.28
C GLY A 33 7.05 -13.02 -0.90
N PHE A 34 6.33 -12.79 0.20
CA PHE A 34 6.82 -13.06 1.55
C PHE A 34 6.22 -14.37 2.06
N ARG A 35 6.99 -15.47 1.91
CA ARG A 35 6.59 -16.83 2.31
C ARG A 35 7.61 -17.44 3.26
N PRO A 36 7.58 -17.07 4.56
CA PRO A 36 8.51 -17.62 5.54
C PRO A 36 8.31 -19.14 5.67
N ALA A 37 9.30 -19.92 5.21
CA ALA A 37 9.27 -21.39 5.29
C ALA A 37 9.79 -21.94 6.63
N PHE A 38 10.26 -21.06 7.52
CA PHE A 38 10.85 -21.45 8.80
C PHE A 38 9.77 -21.85 9.82
N LYS A 39 9.92 -23.04 10.40
CA LYS A 39 8.91 -23.67 11.28
C LYS A 39 8.52 -22.83 12.50
N TYR A 40 9.46 -22.09 13.09
CA TYR A 40 9.21 -21.29 14.30
C TYR A 40 9.03 -19.80 14.02
N TYR A 41 8.83 -19.42 12.76
CA TYR A 41 8.48 -18.04 12.43
C TYR A 41 7.06 -17.71 12.88
N ASN A 42 6.89 -16.57 13.53
CA ASN A 42 5.59 -16.03 13.90
C ASN A 42 5.62 -14.50 13.74
N MET A 43 4.63 -13.93 13.06
CA MET A 43 4.56 -12.48 12.80
C MET A 43 4.55 -11.67 14.11
N TRP A 44 3.85 -12.14 15.14
CA TRP A 44 3.71 -11.46 16.42
C TRP A 44 5.02 -11.43 17.19
N VAL A 45 5.82 -12.50 17.08
CA VAL A 45 7.17 -12.53 17.65
C VAL A 45 8.04 -11.46 16.99
N SER A 46 7.94 -11.29 15.68
CA SER A 46 8.67 -10.24 14.97
C SER A 46 8.23 -8.83 15.41
N LEU A 47 6.92 -8.59 15.57
CA LEU A 47 6.42 -7.33 16.13
C LEU A 47 6.94 -7.07 17.55
N THR A 48 6.91 -8.07 18.42
CA THR A 48 7.46 -7.94 19.78
C THR A 48 8.96 -7.66 19.77
N GLY A 49 9.72 -8.27 18.85
CA GLY A 49 11.14 -8.00 18.66
C GLY A 49 11.40 -6.55 18.25
N ALA A 50 10.62 -6.01 17.31
CA ALA A 50 10.72 -4.60 16.92
C ALA A 50 10.45 -3.64 18.10
N LEU A 51 9.38 -3.89 18.86
CA LEU A 51 9.03 -3.08 20.03
C LEU A 51 10.08 -3.17 21.14
N LEU A 52 10.65 -4.35 21.35
CA LEU A 52 11.73 -4.56 22.31
C LEU A 52 12.99 -3.80 21.89
N CYS A 53 13.38 -3.87 20.62
CA CYS A 53 14.50 -3.08 20.09
C CYS A 53 14.30 -1.59 20.32
N ILE A 54 13.13 -1.04 20.00
CA ILE A 54 12.82 0.37 20.23
C ILE A 54 12.88 0.72 21.72
N SER A 55 12.32 -0.13 22.58
CA SER A 55 12.34 0.08 24.03
C SER A 55 13.78 0.13 24.57
N VAL A 56 14.64 -0.80 24.14
CA VAL A 56 16.05 -0.83 24.54
C VAL A 56 16.81 0.39 24.02
N MET A 57 16.51 0.91 22.82
CA MET A 57 17.13 2.15 22.33
C MET A 57 16.90 3.33 23.28
N PHE A 58 15.67 3.49 23.78
CA PHE A 58 15.35 4.55 24.74
C PHE A 58 15.99 4.32 26.11
N ILE A 59 16.13 3.06 26.57
CA ILE A 59 16.79 2.70 27.82
C ILE A 59 18.30 3.01 27.75
N VAL A 60 18.96 2.70 26.63
CA VAL A 60 20.40 2.93 26.46
C VAL A 60 20.72 4.43 26.47
N SER A 61 20.02 5.20 25.64
CA SER A 61 20.17 6.65 25.59
C SER A 61 19.07 7.27 24.75
N TRP A 62 18.20 8.05 25.42
CA TRP A 62 17.07 8.71 24.80
C TRP A 62 17.48 9.77 23.76
N SER A 63 18.58 10.50 23.99
CA SER A 63 19.04 11.56 23.09
C SER A 63 19.56 10.99 21.78
N THR A 64 20.38 9.94 21.83
CA THR A 64 20.86 9.24 20.63
C THR A 64 19.73 8.48 19.93
N ALA A 65 18.73 7.97 20.66
CA ALA A 65 17.56 7.33 20.06
C ALA A 65 16.74 8.32 19.22
N LEU A 66 16.43 9.51 19.75
CA LEU A 66 15.74 10.56 18.99
C LEU A 66 16.52 10.98 17.74
N LEU A 67 17.84 11.13 17.87
CA LEU A 67 18.71 11.44 16.73
C LEU A 67 18.65 10.36 15.64
N THR A 68 18.70 9.07 16.02
CA THR A 68 18.57 7.97 15.06
C THR A 68 17.20 7.98 14.38
N PHE A 69 16.11 8.14 15.12
CA PHE A 69 14.76 8.24 14.54
C PHE A 69 14.64 9.40 13.57
N PHE A 70 15.22 10.55 13.88
CA PHE A 70 15.25 11.70 12.99
C PHE A 70 15.92 11.40 11.65
N PHE A 71 17.11 10.76 11.67
CA PHE A 71 17.81 10.39 10.43
C PHE A 71 17.02 9.36 9.60
N PHE A 72 16.44 8.34 10.23
CA PHE A 72 15.60 7.37 9.52
C PHE A 72 14.33 8.00 8.96
N ALA A 73 13.68 8.90 9.70
CA ALA A 73 12.50 9.63 9.24
C ALA A 73 12.84 10.53 8.04
N MET A 74 13.97 11.25 8.09
CA MET A 74 14.44 12.08 6.98
C MET A 74 14.70 11.23 5.73
N LEU A 75 15.38 10.10 5.87
CA LEU A 75 15.63 9.16 4.76
C LEU A 75 14.31 8.62 4.18
N PHE A 76 13.39 8.21 5.05
CA PHE A 76 12.09 7.69 4.66
C PHE A 76 11.28 8.74 3.89
N LEU A 77 11.21 9.97 4.39
CA LEU A 77 10.55 11.10 3.70
C LEU A 77 11.22 11.44 2.37
N TYR A 78 12.55 11.38 2.31
CA TYR A 78 13.29 11.59 1.06
C TYR A 78 12.93 10.55 -0.01
N ILE A 79 12.86 9.27 0.36
CA ILE A 79 12.45 8.18 -0.54
C ILE A 79 10.99 8.37 -0.98
N LEU A 80 10.10 8.69 -0.05
CA LEU A 80 8.69 8.97 -0.34
C LEU A 80 8.50 10.15 -1.28
N TYR A 81 9.32 11.19 -1.17
CA TYR A 81 9.26 12.34 -2.05
C TYR A 81 9.76 12.00 -3.46
N ARG A 82 10.87 11.26 -3.56
CA ARG A 82 11.47 10.90 -4.84
C ARG A 82 10.64 9.92 -5.66
N LYS A 83 9.81 9.09 -5.01
CA LYS A 83 8.99 8.03 -5.64
C LYS A 83 9.72 7.34 -6.79
N PRO A 84 10.90 6.75 -6.54
CA PRO A 84 11.67 6.15 -7.62
C PRO A 84 10.84 5.04 -8.28
N ASP A 85 10.85 4.97 -9.61
CA ASP A 85 10.15 3.92 -10.37
C ASP A 85 10.85 2.59 -10.17
N VAL A 86 10.36 1.83 -9.20
CA VAL A 86 11.01 0.60 -8.76
C VAL A 86 10.00 -0.53 -8.58
N ASN A 87 10.38 -1.73 -9.00
CA ASN A 87 9.49 -2.87 -9.19
C ASN A 87 9.56 -3.93 -8.08
N TRP A 88 10.19 -3.65 -6.93
CA TRP A 88 10.35 -4.60 -5.83
C TRP A 88 9.07 -4.86 -5.03
N GLY A 89 7.93 -4.33 -5.48
CA GLY A 89 6.64 -4.46 -4.82
C GLY A 89 6.55 -3.61 -3.54
N SER A 90 5.33 -3.27 -3.15
CA SER A 90 5.06 -2.48 -1.96
C SER A 90 4.01 -3.16 -1.09
N SER A 91 4.27 -3.28 0.22
CA SER A 91 3.28 -3.79 1.18
C SER A 91 2.02 -2.91 1.19
N THR A 92 2.15 -1.60 0.99
CA THR A 92 1.02 -0.68 0.84
C THR A 92 0.11 -1.04 -0.34
N GLN A 93 0.70 -1.41 -1.49
CA GLN A 93 -0.08 -1.87 -2.64
C GLN A 93 -0.76 -3.21 -2.35
N ALA A 94 -0.07 -4.14 -1.68
CA ALA A 94 -0.65 -5.41 -1.25
C ALA A 94 -1.84 -5.21 -0.29
N HIS A 95 -1.71 -4.32 0.69
CA HIS A 95 -2.81 -3.92 1.58
C HIS A 95 -3.98 -3.31 0.82
N THR A 96 -3.72 -2.41 -0.13
CA THR A 96 -4.78 -1.78 -0.94
C THR A 96 -5.55 -2.83 -1.73
N TYR A 97 -4.86 -3.77 -2.36
CA TYR A 97 -5.49 -4.87 -3.11
C TYR A 97 -6.31 -5.80 -2.20
N LYS A 98 -5.72 -6.24 -1.07
CA LYS A 98 -6.41 -7.11 -0.09
C LYS A 98 -7.67 -6.44 0.45
N ASN A 99 -7.59 -5.16 0.82
CA ASN A 99 -8.72 -4.39 1.30
C ASN A 99 -9.80 -4.23 0.22
N ALA A 100 -9.42 -3.93 -1.03
CA ALA A 100 -10.35 -3.83 -2.15
C ALA A 100 -11.06 -5.17 -2.42
N LEU A 101 -10.32 -6.27 -2.43
CA LEU A 101 -10.89 -7.61 -2.64
C LEU A 101 -11.85 -8.00 -1.52
N GLN A 102 -11.47 -7.78 -0.25
CA GLN A 102 -12.34 -8.06 0.89
C GLN A 102 -13.60 -7.18 0.87
N ALA A 103 -13.47 -5.90 0.50
CA ALA A 103 -14.61 -5.01 0.35
C ALA A 103 -15.56 -5.47 -0.77
N MET A 104 -15.03 -5.90 -1.92
CA MET A 104 -15.82 -6.44 -3.02
C MET A 104 -16.53 -7.75 -2.64
N GLN A 105 -15.84 -8.67 -1.94
CA GLN A 105 -16.45 -9.91 -1.44
C GLN A 105 -17.58 -9.62 -0.46
N LYS A 106 -17.38 -8.68 0.46
CA LYS A 106 -18.42 -8.25 1.40
C LYS A 106 -19.62 -7.64 0.67
N LEU A 107 -19.36 -6.82 -0.36
CA LEU A 107 -20.40 -6.22 -1.18
C LEU A 107 -21.23 -7.27 -1.94
N ALA A 108 -20.61 -8.34 -2.42
CA ALA A 108 -21.29 -9.42 -3.15
C ALA A 108 -22.33 -10.21 -2.32
N VAL A 109 -22.17 -10.25 -0.99
CA VAL A 109 -23.10 -10.93 -0.06
C VAL A 109 -24.07 -9.94 0.60
N THR A 110 -23.85 -8.63 0.43
CA THR A 110 -24.71 -7.61 1.02
C THR A 110 -26.00 -7.49 0.23
N GLU A 111 -27.16 -7.59 0.89
CA GLU A 111 -28.46 -7.42 0.25
C GLU A 111 -28.65 -5.98 -0.25
N GLU A 112 -29.16 -5.84 -1.47
CA GLU A 112 -29.49 -4.55 -2.05
C GLU A 112 -30.77 -3.98 -1.41
N HIS A 113 -30.68 -2.79 -0.82
CA HIS A 113 -31.82 -2.07 -0.29
C HIS A 113 -32.09 -0.81 -1.12
N VAL A 114 -33.35 -0.57 -1.46
CA VAL A 114 -33.82 0.62 -2.21
C VAL A 114 -33.27 1.96 -1.66
N LYS A 115 -33.05 2.08 -0.34
CA LYS A 115 -32.52 3.30 0.30
C LYS A 115 -31.02 3.52 0.06
N ASN A 116 -30.30 2.48 -0.33
CA ASN A 116 -28.86 2.49 -0.61
C ASN A 116 -28.57 2.36 -2.11
N TYR A 117 -29.56 2.59 -2.97
CA TYR A 117 -29.38 2.53 -4.42
C TYR A 117 -28.26 3.48 -4.87
N ARG A 118 -27.34 2.95 -5.67
CA ARG A 118 -26.27 3.71 -6.35
C ARG A 118 -26.26 3.34 -7.83
N PRO A 119 -26.40 4.29 -8.76
CA PRO A 119 -26.44 3.99 -10.19
C PRO A 119 -25.09 3.52 -10.71
N GLN A 120 -25.02 2.29 -11.23
CA GLN A 120 -23.83 1.75 -11.88
C GLN A 120 -23.99 1.91 -13.40
N VAL A 121 -23.12 2.70 -14.04
CA VAL A 121 -23.26 3.10 -15.44
C VAL A 121 -22.18 2.44 -16.31
N LEU A 122 -22.61 1.65 -17.29
CA LEU A 122 -21.76 1.22 -18.41
C LEU A 122 -21.95 2.18 -19.59
N LEU A 123 -20.98 3.04 -19.83
CA LEU A 123 -21.01 4.04 -20.88
C LEU A 123 -20.36 3.52 -22.17
N LEU A 124 -21.14 3.30 -23.22
CA LEU A 124 -20.64 2.91 -24.54
C LEU A 124 -20.14 4.12 -25.33
N ALA A 125 -19.07 4.74 -24.85
CA ALA A 125 -18.52 5.97 -25.42
C ALA A 125 -17.63 5.74 -26.66
N GLY A 126 -17.21 4.50 -26.92
CA GLY A 126 -16.13 4.28 -27.88
C GLY A 126 -14.80 4.80 -27.32
N ASN A 127 -14.01 5.51 -28.12
CA ASN A 127 -12.85 6.23 -27.60
C ASN A 127 -13.31 7.39 -26.70
N PRO A 128 -13.03 7.38 -25.38
CA PRO A 128 -13.48 8.45 -24.46
C PRO A 128 -12.94 9.83 -24.85
N ALA A 129 -11.74 9.90 -25.43
CA ALA A 129 -11.16 11.16 -25.90
C ALA A 129 -11.89 11.74 -27.12
N ALA A 130 -12.58 10.90 -27.90
CA ALA A 130 -13.36 11.35 -29.06
C ALA A 130 -14.76 11.86 -28.67
N ARG A 131 -15.27 11.49 -27.49
CA ARG A 131 -16.61 11.87 -27.00
C ARG A 131 -16.59 12.31 -25.52
N PRO A 132 -15.83 13.37 -25.17
CA PRO A 132 -15.72 13.83 -23.79
C PRO A 132 -17.07 14.28 -23.21
N SER A 133 -17.94 14.90 -24.02
CA SER A 133 -19.26 15.37 -23.58
C SER A 133 -20.16 14.26 -23.03
N LEU A 134 -20.04 13.05 -23.58
CA LEU A 134 -20.80 11.88 -23.13
C LEU A 134 -20.26 11.34 -21.79
N VAL A 135 -18.94 11.40 -21.61
CA VAL A 135 -18.26 11.05 -20.36
C VAL A 135 -18.64 12.04 -19.27
N ASP A 136 -18.61 13.34 -19.56
CA ASP A 136 -19.00 14.41 -18.63
C ASP A 136 -20.48 14.30 -18.24
N PHE A 137 -21.36 13.94 -19.17
CA PHE A 137 -22.77 13.69 -18.89
C PHE A 137 -22.95 12.54 -17.88
N ALA A 138 -22.31 11.40 -18.12
CA ALA A 138 -22.36 10.25 -17.20
C ALA A 138 -21.70 10.57 -15.84
N TYR A 139 -20.64 11.37 -15.84
CA TYR A 139 -20.00 11.86 -14.63
C TYR A 139 -20.95 12.77 -13.83
N ASN A 140 -21.73 13.63 -14.48
CA ASN A 140 -22.73 14.47 -13.81
C ASN A 140 -23.85 13.66 -13.13
N ILE A 141 -24.18 12.49 -13.66
CA ILE A 141 -25.16 11.57 -13.04
C ILE A 141 -24.55 10.87 -11.82
N THR A 142 -23.32 10.37 -11.93
CA THR A 142 -22.68 9.56 -10.87
C THR A 142 -21.99 10.40 -9.79
N LYS A 143 -21.55 11.62 -10.12
CA LYS A 143 -20.80 12.57 -9.27
C LYS A 143 -19.62 11.96 -8.53
N GLY A 144 -18.96 10.97 -9.15
CA GLY A 144 -17.83 10.24 -8.54
C GLY A 144 -18.21 9.37 -7.33
N SER A 145 -19.50 9.17 -7.05
CA SER A 145 -20.00 8.44 -5.88
C SER A 145 -20.46 7.01 -6.19
N SER A 146 -20.45 6.65 -7.48
CA SER A 146 -20.93 5.38 -8.01
C SER A 146 -19.98 4.85 -9.09
N LEU A 147 -20.15 3.59 -9.46
CA LEU A 147 -19.31 2.94 -10.47
C LEU A 147 -19.67 3.42 -11.88
N MET A 148 -18.67 3.88 -12.63
CA MET A 148 -18.78 4.23 -14.04
C MET A 148 -17.70 3.51 -14.85
N ILE A 149 -18.11 2.77 -15.88
CA ILE A 149 -17.21 2.01 -16.76
C ILE A 149 -17.40 2.51 -18.19
N CYS A 150 -16.32 2.88 -18.88
CA CYS A 150 -16.36 3.24 -20.30
C CYS A 150 -16.02 2.04 -21.17
N GLY A 151 -16.97 1.62 -22.01
CA GLY A 151 -16.80 0.54 -22.99
C GLY A 151 -16.35 1.07 -24.35
N PHE A 152 -15.28 0.49 -24.89
CA PHE A 152 -14.79 0.75 -26.25
C PHE A 152 -14.66 -0.56 -27.02
N VAL A 153 -15.47 -0.71 -28.07
CA VAL A 153 -15.38 -1.84 -29.01
C VAL A 153 -14.51 -1.42 -30.19
N VAL A 154 -13.36 -2.07 -30.35
CA VAL A 154 -12.45 -1.86 -31.49
C VAL A 154 -12.73 -2.95 -32.54
N PRO A 155 -13.18 -2.60 -33.75
CA PRO A 155 -13.33 -3.57 -34.82
C PRO A 155 -11.97 -4.11 -35.26
N VAL A 156 -11.90 -5.38 -35.63
CA VAL A 156 -10.65 -6.10 -35.97
C VAL A 156 -9.84 -5.38 -37.07
N SER A 157 -10.51 -4.74 -38.03
CA SER A 157 -9.86 -3.95 -39.09
C SER A 157 -9.07 -2.74 -38.56
N ALA A 158 -9.48 -2.16 -37.44
CA ALA A 158 -8.83 -1.01 -36.83
C ALA A 158 -7.70 -1.39 -35.86
N LEU A 159 -7.57 -2.68 -35.48
CA LEU A 159 -6.55 -3.15 -34.53
C LEU A 159 -5.11 -2.93 -35.05
N PHE A 160 -4.92 -2.96 -36.38
CA PHE A 160 -3.63 -2.73 -37.03
C PHE A 160 -3.18 -1.26 -37.01
N LEU A 161 -4.07 -0.30 -36.75
CA LEU A 161 -3.75 1.13 -36.67
C LEU A 161 -3.34 1.59 -35.26
N TYR A 162 -3.53 0.74 -34.24
CA TYR A 162 -3.22 1.03 -32.83
C TYR A 162 -1.97 0.28 -32.31
N LYS A 163 -1.25 -0.41 -33.19
CA LYS A 163 0.05 -1.04 -32.92
C LYS A 163 1.16 -0.13 -33.43
#